data_AF-A0A8D8L5H6-F1
#
_entry.id   AF-A0A8D8L5H6-F1
#
_cell.length_a   1.000
_cell.length_b   1.000
_cell.length_c   1.000
_cell.angle_alpha   90.00
_cell.angle_beta   90.00
_cell.angle_gamma   90.00
#
_symmetry.space_group_name_H-M   'P 1'
#
loop_
_entity.id
_entity.type
_entity.pdbx_description
1 polymer ?
#
loop_
_entity_poly.entity_id
_entity_poly.type
_entity_poly.pdbx_seq_one_letter_code
_entity_poly.pdbx_strand_id
1 'polypeptide(L)'
;MLLRQLRVGVATLFKTVHQRSSATITAQQHNCRFCFHSAKVATVATDQLAQIDEEVAKLLALKAKLQGLDGGGAEPGNKNITLKTPKGTRDYGPESMALRQRIFDKVIAVFKKHGAETIDTPVFELKEVLTGKYGEDSKLIYDLKDQGGEILALRYDLTVPFARFVGMGNVFNIRRYHIAKVYRRDNPAMTKGRYREFYQCDFDIAGTYDPMLPDAECVKVVAEILAELDIGEFVVKLNHRKLLDGMFEACGVPADKFRTICSSVDKLDKTPWDEVRKEMIDEKGLDGAIADKIGEFVRLSGGVDLVDKLAADENLKNIKSAVEGIEDMRLLLQYCAVFGLQDQ
;
A
#
# COMPACT_ATOMS: atom_id res chain seq x y z
N MET A 1 2.15 -24.85 13.44
CA MET A 1 1.82 -23.54 14.06
C MET A 1 1.44 -22.59 12.93
N LEU A 2 0.17 -22.62 12.50
CA LEU A 2 -0.31 -21.75 11.42
C LEU A 2 -0.46 -20.33 11.98
N LEU A 3 0.40 -19.39 11.57
CA LEU A 3 0.02 -17.98 11.59
C LEU A 3 -1.18 -17.85 10.63
N ARG A 4 -2.40 -17.79 11.17
CA ARG A 4 -3.59 -17.42 10.39
C ARG A 4 -3.51 -15.90 10.18
N GLN A 5 -2.94 -15.50 9.05
CA GLN A 5 -2.88 -14.10 8.65
C GLN A 5 -4.19 -13.77 7.92
N LEU A 6 -5.11 -13.05 8.58
CA LEU A 6 -6.03 -12.20 7.84
C LEU A 6 -5.17 -11.06 7.28
N ARG A 7 -4.83 -11.11 5.99
CA ARG A 7 -4.27 -9.95 5.30
C ARG A 7 -5.38 -8.91 5.14
N VAL A 8 -5.75 -8.21 6.22
CA VAL A 8 -6.43 -6.93 6.06
C VAL A 8 -5.34 -5.95 5.64
N GLY A 9 -5.19 -5.79 4.33
CA GLY A 9 -4.23 -4.87 3.73
C GLY A 9 -4.62 -3.42 4.02
N VAL A 10 -4.40 -2.93 5.25
CA VAL A 10 -4.48 -1.49 5.60
C VAL A 10 -3.49 -0.67 4.76
N ALA A 11 -2.49 -1.33 4.14
CA ALA A 11 -1.55 -0.72 3.20
C ALA A 11 -2.19 -0.11 1.94
N THR A 12 -3.43 -0.45 1.59
CA THR A 12 -4.10 0.14 0.43
C THR A 12 -4.86 1.43 0.77
N LEU A 13 -5.21 1.66 2.05
CA LEU A 13 -6.12 2.75 2.40
C LEU A 13 -5.46 4.14 2.38
N PHE A 14 -4.16 4.23 2.67
CA PHE A 14 -3.43 5.51 2.65
C PHE A 14 -3.08 6.02 1.25
N LYS A 15 -3.40 5.30 0.17
CA LYS A 15 -3.13 5.76 -1.21
C LYS A 15 -4.21 6.67 -1.78
N THR A 16 -5.39 6.78 -1.16
CA THR A 16 -6.58 7.38 -1.81
C THR A 16 -7.03 8.71 -1.20
N VAL A 17 -6.28 9.33 -0.28
CA VAL A 17 -6.66 10.61 0.37
C VAL A 17 -6.07 11.86 -0.32
N HIS A 18 -5.63 11.76 -1.59
CA HIS A 18 -5.05 12.92 -2.31
C HIS A 18 -5.60 13.12 -3.72
N GLN A 19 -6.88 12.84 -3.94
CA GLN A 19 -7.60 13.32 -5.12
C GLN A 19 -9.04 13.68 -4.75
N ARG A 20 -9.28 14.97 -4.48
CA ARG A 20 -10.46 15.76 -4.88
C ARG A 20 -10.48 17.10 -4.13
N SER A 21 -9.98 18.14 -4.79
CA SER A 21 -10.49 19.53 -4.69
C SER A 21 -9.62 20.43 -5.57
N SER A 22 -9.84 20.39 -6.88
CA SER A 22 -9.62 21.56 -7.72
C SER A 22 -10.95 21.83 -8.41
N ALA A 23 -11.81 22.59 -7.73
CA ALA A 23 -12.93 23.24 -8.37
C ALA A 23 -12.37 24.35 -9.27
N THR A 24 -12.49 24.15 -10.58
CA THR A 24 -12.24 25.14 -11.60
C THR A 24 -13.25 26.28 -11.42
N ILE A 25 -12.80 27.42 -10.88
CA ILE A 25 -13.56 28.68 -10.94
C ILE A 25 -13.29 29.30 -12.31
N THR A 26 -14.24 29.12 -13.21
CA THR A 26 -14.29 29.80 -14.52
C THR A 26 -14.82 31.22 -14.27
N ALA A 27 -13.94 32.22 -14.28
CA ALA A 27 -14.35 33.61 -14.22
C ALA A 27 -14.88 34.05 -15.60
N GLN A 28 -16.21 34.15 -15.74
CA GLN A 28 -16.86 34.87 -16.83
C GLN A 28 -16.54 36.37 -16.71
N GLN A 29 -15.72 36.89 -17.63
CA GLN A 29 -15.52 38.33 -17.78
C GLN A 29 -16.75 38.95 -18.43
N HIS A 30 -17.52 39.69 -17.63
CA HIS A 30 -18.52 40.62 -18.13
C HIS A 30 -17.84 41.83 -18.78
N ASN A 31 -18.29 42.08 -20.01
CA ASN A 31 -17.93 43.17 -20.89
C ASN A 31 -18.41 44.51 -20.29
N CYS A 32 -17.49 45.42 -19.94
CA CYS A 32 -17.83 46.80 -19.66
C CYS A 32 -16.83 47.73 -20.36
N ARG A 33 -17.29 48.32 -21.46
CA ARG A 33 -16.64 49.40 -22.21
C ARG A 33 -16.51 50.64 -21.33
N PHE A 34 -15.28 51.07 -21.07
CA PHE A 34 -14.99 52.49 -20.85
C PHE A 34 -13.73 52.86 -21.64
N CYS A 35 -13.93 53.61 -22.73
CA CYS A 35 -12.88 54.36 -23.39
C CYS A 35 -12.34 55.41 -22.42
N PHE A 36 -11.03 55.50 -22.21
CA PHE A 36 -10.30 56.78 -22.08
C PHE A 36 -8.76 56.55 -22.14
N HIS A 37 -8.10 57.39 -22.94
CA HIS A 37 -6.66 57.71 -22.95
C HIS A 37 -5.63 56.61 -23.30
N SER A 38 -5.52 56.34 -24.60
CA SER A 38 -4.31 55.83 -25.26
C SER A 38 -3.21 56.91 -25.29
N ALA A 39 -1.96 56.53 -24.96
CA ALA A 39 -0.66 57.07 -25.43
C ALA A 39 0.45 57.26 -24.38
N LYS A 40 0.23 57.06 -23.06
CA LYS A 40 1.30 57.23 -22.04
C LYS A 40 1.70 55.99 -21.23
N VAL A 41 1.05 54.85 -21.42
CA VAL A 41 1.33 53.61 -20.65
C VAL A 41 2.31 52.66 -21.38
N ALA A 42 2.50 52.84 -22.69
CA ALA A 42 3.38 51.97 -23.48
C ALA A 42 4.88 52.22 -23.27
N THR A 43 5.29 53.43 -22.89
CA THR A 43 6.71 53.80 -22.73
C THR A 43 7.30 53.41 -21.37
N VAL A 44 6.48 53.28 -20.32
CA VAL A 44 6.95 52.90 -18.97
C VAL A 44 7.28 51.40 -18.88
N ALA A 45 6.56 50.56 -19.63
CA ALA A 45 6.80 49.12 -19.66
C ALA A 45 8.09 48.74 -20.41
N THR A 46 8.48 49.52 -21.44
CA THR A 46 9.68 49.26 -22.25
C THR A 46 10.97 49.58 -21.51
N ASP A 47 11.00 50.64 -20.69
CA ASP A 47 12.19 51.01 -19.91
C ASP A 47 12.47 50.03 -18.76
N GLN A 48 11.43 49.49 -18.13
CA GLN A 48 11.57 48.46 -17.09
C GLN A 48 12.06 47.13 -17.66
N LEU A 49 11.60 46.74 -18.86
CA LEU A 49 12.07 45.54 -19.56
C LEU A 49 13.55 45.66 -19.95
N ALA A 50 13.97 46.82 -20.45
CA ALA A 50 15.37 47.07 -20.80
C ALA A 50 16.29 47.03 -19.56
N GLN A 51 15.83 47.57 -18.42
CA GLN A 51 16.58 47.48 -17.15
C GLN A 51 16.69 46.04 -16.63
N ILE A 52 15.65 45.22 -16.79
CA ILE A 52 15.68 43.80 -16.42
C ILE A 52 16.67 43.04 -17.31
N ASP A 53 16.67 43.28 -18.62
CA ASP A 53 17.59 42.63 -19.55
C ASP A 53 19.05 43.02 -19.27
N GLU A 54 19.30 44.27 -18.89
CA GLU A 54 20.63 44.74 -18.49
C GLU A 54 21.12 44.08 -17.19
N GLU A 55 20.24 43.94 -16.18
CA GLU A 55 20.57 43.26 -14.93
C GLU A 55 20.74 41.74 -15.11
N VAL A 56 19.96 41.12 -15.99
CA VAL A 56 20.14 39.70 -16.37
C VAL A 56 21.47 39.51 -17.11
N ALA A 57 21.86 40.43 -17.99
CA ALA A 57 23.17 40.41 -18.65
C ALA A 57 24.33 40.58 -17.65
N LYS A 58 24.19 41.47 -16.66
CA LYS A 58 25.17 41.63 -15.56
C LYS A 58 25.28 40.35 -14.72
N LEU A 59 24.16 39.71 -14.39
CA LEU A 59 24.14 38.42 -13.67
C LEU A 59 24.78 37.28 -14.47
N LEU A 60 24.54 37.23 -15.78
CA LEU A 60 25.18 36.25 -16.67
C LEU A 60 26.69 36.50 -16.80
N ALA A 61 27.13 37.76 -16.87
CA ALA A 61 28.55 38.11 -16.87
C ALA A 61 29.23 37.80 -15.53
N LEU A 62 28.53 38.00 -14.40
CA LEU A 62 29.01 37.63 -13.07
C LEU A 62 29.13 36.11 -12.92
N LYS A 63 28.15 35.36 -13.45
CA LYS A 63 28.17 33.89 -13.51
C LYS A 63 29.34 33.37 -14.36
N ALA A 64 29.62 34.01 -15.49
CA ALA A 64 30.77 33.68 -16.32
C ALA A 64 32.11 33.98 -15.63
N LYS A 65 32.21 35.09 -14.87
CA LYS A 65 33.38 35.41 -14.05
C LYS A 65 33.58 34.42 -12.89
N LEU A 66 32.49 33.95 -12.28
CA LEU A 66 32.54 32.93 -11.22
C LEU A 66 32.97 31.57 -11.76
N GLN A 67 32.61 31.22 -13.00
CA GLN A 67 33.07 29.99 -13.67
C GLN A 67 34.57 30.01 -14.05
N GLY A 68 35.20 31.18 -14.06
CA GLY A 68 36.63 31.35 -14.38
C GLY A 68 37.59 31.27 -13.18
N LEU A 69 37.07 31.14 -11.95
CA LEU A 69 37.89 30.99 -10.74
C LEU A 69 38.15 29.52 -10.35
N ASP A 70 37.58 28.56 -11.09
CA ASP A 70 37.78 27.12 -10.88
C ASP A 70 39.06 26.59 -11.58
N GLY A 71 40.17 27.32 -11.49
CA GLY A 71 41.39 26.96 -12.21
C GLY A 71 42.69 27.41 -11.54
N GLY A 72 43.18 26.62 -10.57
CA GLY A 72 44.61 26.63 -10.21
C GLY A 72 44.93 26.48 -8.72
N GLY A 73 44.89 25.25 -8.20
CA GLY A 73 45.40 24.91 -6.87
C GLY A 73 44.82 23.59 -6.37
N ALA A 74 45.65 22.56 -6.22
CA ALA A 74 45.24 21.25 -5.77
C ALA A 74 44.87 21.26 -4.27
N GLU A 75 43.57 21.32 -3.97
CA GLU A 75 42.99 20.85 -2.71
C GLU A 75 41.85 19.85 -3.01
N PRO A 76 41.81 18.66 -2.38
CA PRO A 76 40.78 17.67 -2.63
C PRO A 76 39.51 18.05 -1.84
N GLY A 77 38.78 19.08 -2.28
CA GLY A 77 37.82 19.70 -1.37
C GLY A 77 36.72 20.57 -1.96
N ASN A 78 36.07 20.21 -3.07
CA ASN A 78 34.63 20.49 -3.22
C ASN A 78 34.03 19.73 -4.42
N LYS A 79 33.63 18.47 -4.20
CA LYS A 79 32.69 17.83 -5.13
C LYS A 79 31.37 18.57 -4.95
N ASN A 80 30.76 19.04 -6.04
CA ASN A 80 29.46 19.70 -6.01
C ASN A 80 28.40 18.67 -5.53
N ILE A 81 28.18 18.57 -4.22
CA ILE A 81 27.30 17.57 -3.60
C ILE A 81 25.87 17.95 -3.96
N THR A 82 25.21 17.10 -4.75
CA THR A 82 23.78 17.26 -5.02
C THR A 82 22.99 16.93 -3.74
N LEU A 83 22.43 17.96 -3.11
CA LEU A 83 21.56 17.81 -1.95
C LEU A 83 20.21 17.26 -2.39
N LYS A 84 20.00 15.96 -2.19
CA LYS A 84 18.71 15.29 -2.44
C LYS A 84 18.57 14.07 -1.55
N THR A 85 17.33 13.72 -1.23
CA THR A 85 17.02 12.43 -0.60
C THR A 85 17.22 11.28 -1.60
N PRO A 86 17.47 10.04 -1.13
CA PRO A 86 17.44 8.86 -1.98
C PRO A 86 16.13 8.74 -2.77
N LYS A 87 16.21 8.26 -4.01
CA LYS A 87 15.04 8.10 -4.88
C LYS A 87 13.95 7.28 -4.17
N GLY A 88 12.72 7.83 -4.13
CA GLY A 88 11.57 7.18 -3.50
C GLY A 88 11.49 7.35 -1.98
N THR A 89 12.31 8.23 -1.39
CA THR A 89 12.26 8.62 0.03
C THR A 89 12.01 10.13 0.15
N ARG A 90 11.51 10.59 1.30
CA ARG A 90 11.24 12.00 1.56
C ARG A 90 11.42 12.34 3.03
N ASP A 91 11.76 13.60 3.28
CA ASP A 91 11.72 14.18 4.61
C ASP A 91 10.28 14.55 4.99
N TYR A 92 10.01 14.59 6.29
CA TYR A 92 8.72 15.00 6.84
C TYR A 92 8.95 16.26 7.66
N GLY A 93 8.46 17.40 7.16
CA GLY A 93 8.52 18.67 7.88
C GLY A 93 7.58 18.72 9.10
N PRO A 94 7.65 19.79 9.92
CA PRO A 94 6.91 19.88 11.17
C PRO A 94 5.39 19.65 11.05
N GLU A 95 4.74 20.25 10.04
CA GLU A 95 3.30 20.08 9.81
C GLU A 95 2.92 18.63 9.50
N SER A 96 3.70 17.98 8.62
CA SER A 96 3.49 16.57 8.26
C SER A 96 3.73 15.64 9.45
N MET A 97 4.69 15.97 10.31
CA MET A 97 4.96 15.22 11.54
C MET A 97 3.87 15.40 12.58
N ALA A 98 3.33 16.61 12.75
CA ALA A 98 2.21 16.86 13.65
C ALA A 98 0.95 16.08 13.22
N LEU A 99 0.65 16.05 11.92
CA LEU A 99 -0.45 15.24 11.39
C LEU A 99 -0.21 13.75 11.60
N ARG A 100 0.99 13.25 11.29
CA ARG A 100 1.35 11.85 11.51
C ARG A 100 1.17 11.45 12.98
N GLN A 101 1.66 12.26 13.90
CA GLN A 101 1.56 11.94 15.32
C GLN A 101 0.11 11.80 15.76
N ARG A 102 -0.77 12.72 15.35
CA ARG A 102 -2.21 12.64 15.62
C ARG A 102 -2.83 11.36 15.07
N ILE A 103 -2.46 10.95 13.86
CA ILE A 103 -2.93 9.69 13.26
C ILE A 103 -2.43 8.49 14.05
N PHE A 104 -1.15 8.46 14.41
CA PHE A 104 -0.57 7.37 15.20
C PHE A 104 -1.18 7.28 16.59
N ASP A 105 -1.45 8.40 17.25
CA ASP A 105 -2.06 8.40 18.59
C ASP A 105 -3.45 7.76 18.55
N LYS A 106 -4.27 8.08 17.54
CA LYS A 106 -5.58 7.45 17.30
C LYS A 106 -5.47 5.94 17.06
N VAL A 107 -4.56 5.55 16.16
CA VAL A 107 -4.34 4.13 15.81
C VAL A 107 -3.84 3.34 17.02
N ILE A 108 -2.87 3.88 17.77
CA ILE A 108 -2.32 3.26 18.98
C ILE A 108 -3.38 3.14 20.08
N ALA A 109 -4.27 4.14 20.22
CA ALA A 109 -5.36 4.06 21.18
C ALA A 109 -6.28 2.85 20.91
N VAL A 110 -6.63 2.60 19.64
CA VAL A 110 -7.40 1.40 19.26
C VAL A 110 -6.62 0.12 19.54
N PHE A 111 -5.34 0.04 19.14
CA PHE A 111 -4.52 -1.14 19.44
C PHE A 111 -4.45 -1.46 20.93
N LYS A 112 -4.26 -0.44 21.78
CA LYS A 112 -4.23 -0.60 23.24
C LYS A 112 -5.60 -0.97 23.81
N LYS A 113 -6.70 -0.44 23.26
CA LYS A 113 -8.07 -0.83 23.63
C LYS A 113 -8.31 -2.33 23.44
N HIS A 114 -7.69 -2.93 22.42
CA HIS A 114 -7.73 -4.38 22.15
C HIS A 114 -6.65 -5.19 22.91
N GLY A 115 -5.94 -4.57 23.85
CA GLY A 115 -4.96 -5.25 24.71
C GLY A 115 -3.68 -5.67 23.98
N ALA A 116 -3.36 -5.06 22.83
CA ALA A 116 -2.11 -5.37 22.14
C ALA A 116 -0.91 -4.66 22.77
N GLU A 117 0.18 -5.41 22.88
CA GLU A 117 1.48 -4.93 23.34
C GLU A 117 2.32 -4.41 22.17
N THR A 118 3.27 -3.52 22.44
CA THR A 118 4.20 -3.04 21.42
C THR A 118 5.49 -3.82 21.46
N ILE A 119 6.02 -4.15 20.29
CA ILE A 119 7.40 -4.63 20.12
C ILE A 119 8.11 -3.73 19.12
N ASP A 120 9.44 -3.82 19.07
CA ASP A 120 10.22 -3.28 17.97
C ASP A 120 11.30 -4.29 17.55
N THR A 121 11.63 -4.29 16.27
CA THR A 121 12.66 -5.16 15.70
C THR A 121 13.71 -4.33 14.99
N PRO A 122 14.94 -4.84 14.82
CA PRO A 122 15.95 -4.18 14.01
C PRO A 122 15.43 -3.84 12.60
N VAL A 123 15.98 -2.77 12.01
CA VAL A 123 15.58 -2.32 10.66
C VAL A 123 16.06 -3.26 9.55
N PHE A 124 17.13 -4.00 9.82
CA PHE A 124 17.68 -5.05 8.97
C PHE A 124 17.57 -6.40 9.67
N GLU A 125 17.36 -7.44 8.87
CA GLU A 125 17.33 -8.83 9.29
C GLU A 125 18.42 -9.61 8.53
N LEU A 126 18.78 -10.80 9.01
CA LEU A 126 19.60 -11.72 8.23
C LEU A 126 18.91 -12.01 6.89
N LYS A 127 19.66 -11.94 5.78
CA LYS A 127 19.10 -12.08 4.44
C LYS A 127 18.39 -13.43 4.25
N GLU A 128 18.88 -14.48 4.88
CA GLU A 128 18.26 -15.81 4.87
C GLU A 128 16.84 -15.84 5.47
N VAL A 129 16.56 -15.01 6.49
CA VAL A 129 15.24 -14.91 7.13
C VAL A 129 14.21 -14.35 6.16
N LEU A 130 14.62 -13.42 5.29
CA LEU A 130 13.74 -12.78 4.31
C LEU A 130 13.63 -13.56 2.99
N THR A 131 14.56 -14.48 2.72
CA THR A 131 14.63 -15.20 1.45
C THR A 131 13.53 -16.25 1.32
N GLY A 132 12.88 -16.31 0.15
CA GLY A 132 11.86 -17.32 -0.16
C GLY A 132 10.48 -17.08 0.46
N LYS A 133 10.28 -15.99 1.21
CA LYS A 133 8.99 -15.66 1.85
C LYS A 133 8.06 -14.85 0.96
N TYR A 134 8.61 -14.08 0.02
CA TYR A 134 7.87 -13.08 -0.75
C TYR A 134 7.66 -13.46 -2.23
N GLY A 135 8.02 -14.68 -2.64
CA GLY A 135 7.89 -15.10 -4.04
C GLY A 135 8.66 -14.16 -5.00
N GLU A 136 7.99 -13.65 -6.03
CA GLU A 136 8.56 -12.73 -7.02
C GLU A 136 9.02 -11.40 -6.41
N ASP A 137 8.34 -10.94 -5.34
CA ASP A 137 8.66 -9.69 -4.66
C ASP A 137 9.97 -9.73 -3.89
N SER A 138 10.57 -10.92 -3.69
CA SER A 138 11.86 -11.08 -3.02
C SER A 138 12.99 -10.31 -3.74
N LYS A 139 12.84 -10.07 -5.06
CA LYS A 139 13.80 -9.28 -5.86
C LYS A 139 13.81 -7.79 -5.49
N LEU A 140 12.80 -7.33 -4.77
CA LEU A 140 12.61 -5.92 -4.40
C LEU A 140 13.22 -5.59 -3.03
N ILE A 141 13.96 -6.52 -2.41
CA ILE A 141 14.58 -6.32 -1.10
C ILE A 141 15.88 -5.50 -1.25
N TYR A 142 16.13 -4.61 -0.27
CA TYR A 142 17.38 -3.86 -0.16
C TYR A 142 18.43 -4.70 0.58
N ASP A 143 19.44 -5.16 -0.12
CA ASP A 143 20.61 -5.81 0.47
C ASP A 143 21.60 -4.76 1.01
N LEU A 144 22.21 -5.04 2.15
CA LEU A 144 23.35 -4.28 2.65
C LEU A 144 24.63 -4.76 1.95
N LYS A 145 25.61 -3.86 1.83
CA LYS A 145 26.92 -4.21 1.27
C LYS A 145 27.61 -5.20 2.20
N ASP A 146 28.20 -6.25 1.63
CA ASP A 146 29.08 -7.14 2.37
C ASP A 146 30.34 -6.40 2.83
N GLN A 147 30.60 -6.47 4.14
CA GLN A 147 31.75 -5.86 4.80
C GLN A 147 32.59 -6.92 5.57
N GLY A 148 32.46 -8.20 5.21
CA GLY A 148 33.20 -9.31 5.83
C GLY A 148 32.51 -9.92 7.06
N GLY A 149 31.20 -9.72 7.19
CA GLY A 149 30.39 -10.20 8.32
C GLY A 149 29.10 -10.87 7.85
N GLU A 150 28.04 -10.74 8.64
CA GLU A 150 26.73 -11.29 8.32
C GLU A 150 26.13 -10.62 7.08
N ILE A 151 25.44 -11.40 6.26
CA ILE A 151 24.74 -10.89 5.07
C ILE A 151 23.35 -10.40 5.49
N LEU A 152 23.17 -9.08 5.43
CA LEU A 152 21.99 -8.39 5.95
C LEU A 152 21.14 -7.80 4.82
N ALA A 153 19.85 -7.67 5.10
CA ALA A 153 18.89 -6.99 4.22
C ALA A 153 17.87 -6.19 5.03
N LEU A 154 17.41 -5.06 4.49
CA LEU A 154 16.36 -4.26 5.14
C LEU A 154 15.03 -5.01 5.12
N ARG A 155 14.26 -4.88 6.19
CA ARG A 155 12.93 -5.51 6.30
C ARG A 155 11.96 -5.02 5.22
N TYR A 156 11.32 -5.97 4.54
CA TYR A 156 10.34 -5.74 3.49
C TYR A 156 8.92 -5.48 4.04
N ASP A 157 8.61 -6.12 5.17
CA ASP A 157 7.40 -5.95 5.97
C ASP A 157 7.72 -6.07 7.48
N LEU A 158 6.69 -6.03 8.33
CA LEU A 158 6.79 -6.25 9.78
C LEU A 158 6.35 -7.67 10.20
N THR A 159 5.67 -8.41 9.33
CA THR A 159 5.16 -9.75 9.64
C THR A 159 6.28 -10.81 9.69
N VAL A 160 7.24 -10.81 8.76
CA VAL A 160 8.36 -11.77 8.79
C VAL A 160 9.28 -11.53 9.99
N PRO A 161 9.67 -10.27 10.32
CA PRO A 161 10.36 -9.96 11.58
C PRO A 161 9.59 -10.45 12.82
N PHE A 162 8.26 -10.32 12.82
CA PHE A 162 7.43 -10.84 13.91
C PHE A 162 7.45 -12.36 14.01
N ALA A 163 7.33 -13.09 12.89
CA ALA A 163 7.43 -14.54 12.88
C ALA A 163 8.80 -15.03 13.42
N ARG A 164 9.90 -14.33 13.05
CA ARG A 164 11.23 -14.58 13.60
C ARG A 164 11.28 -14.30 15.11
N PHE A 165 10.72 -13.18 15.57
CA PHE A 165 10.64 -12.83 16.99
C PHE A 165 9.92 -13.91 17.81
N VAL A 166 8.76 -14.35 17.34
CA VAL A 166 7.96 -15.43 17.94
C VAL A 166 8.74 -16.73 18.00
N GLY A 167 9.36 -17.14 16.89
CA GLY A 167 10.14 -18.37 16.80
C GLY A 167 11.41 -18.36 17.66
N MET A 168 12.08 -17.21 17.79
CA MET A 168 13.29 -17.06 18.60
C MET A 168 12.98 -17.00 20.10
N GLY A 169 11.89 -16.33 20.47
CA GLY A 169 11.49 -16.13 21.87
C GLY A 169 10.67 -17.29 22.47
N ASN A 170 10.32 -18.31 21.68
CA ASN A 170 9.36 -19.35 22.07
C ASN A 170 8.05 -18.77 22.64
N VAL A 171 7.57 -17.69 22.03
CA VAL A 171 6.34 -17.01 22.45
C VAL A 171 5.15 -17.73 21.83
N PHE A 172 4.33 -18.40 22.62
CA PHE A 172 3.22 -19.20 22.07
C PHE A 172 1.96 -18.39 21.82
N ASN A 173 1.68 -17.38 22.65
CA ASN A 173 0.51 -16.51 22.54
C ASN A 173 0.94 -15.06 22.74
N ILE A 174 0.62 -14.18 21.79
CA ILE A 174 0.89 -12.75 21.88
C ILE A 174 -0.09 -11.97 21.00
N ARG A 175 -0.60 -10.86 21.54
CA ARG A 175 -1.31 -9.83 20.78
C ARG A 175 -0.41 -8.63 20.70
N ARG A 176 -0.01 -8.23 19.50
CA ARG A 176 0.96 -7.15 19.34
C ARG A 176 0.61 -6.20 18.23
N TYR A 177 1.01 -4.95 18.41
CA TYR A 177 1.11 -3.98 17.35
C TYR A 177 2.57 -3.57 17.09
N HIS A 178 2.88 -3.20 15.86
CA HIS A 178 4.18 -2.70 15.46
C HIS A 178 4.00 -1.60 14.42
N ILE A 179 4.46 -0.38 14.74
CA ILE A 179 4.40 0.77 13.84
C ILE A 179 5.82 1.15 13.47
N ALA A 180 6.23 0.84 12.25
CA ALA A 180 7.59 1.11 11.80
C ALA A 180 7.70 1.28 10.30
N LYS A 181 8.83 1.83 9.85
CA LYS A 181 9.16 1.95 8.43
C LYS A 181 9.60 0.61 7.84
N VAL A 182 9.23 0.40 6.58
CA VAL A 182 9.64 -0.73 5.74
C VAL A 182 10.19 -0.26 4.40
N TYR A 183 10.98 -1.13 3.75
CA TYR A 183 11.80 -0.76 2.61
C TYR A 183 11.54 -1.69 1.43
N ARG A 184 11.10 -1.14 0.31
CA ARG A 184 10.80 -1.89 -0.91
C ARG A 184 11.40 -1.19 -2.12
N ARG A 185 12.19 -1.89 -2.92
CA ARG A 185 12.81 -1.36 -4.15
C ARG A 185 11.84 -1.26 -5.33
N ASP A 186 10.58 -0.95 -5.05
CA ASP A 186 9.56 -0.74 -6.07
C ASP A 186 9.95 0.44 -6.98
N ASN A 187 9.36 0.50 -8.16
CA ASN A 187 9.48 1.63 -9.07
C ASN A 187 8.61 2.77 -8.52
N PRO A 188 9.20 3.85 -7.98
CA PRO A 188 8.43 4.84 -7.27
C PRO A 188 7.54 5.61 -8.25
N ALA A 189 6.24 5.64 -7.94
CA ALA A 189 5.25 6.44 -8.64
C ALA A 189 4.70 7.44 -7.62
N MET A 190 5.34 8.61 -7.53
CA MET A 190 5.05 9.62 -6.50
C MET A 190 3.60 10.10 -6.57
N THR A 191 3.06 10.24 -7.79
CA THR A 191 1.65 10.59 -8.03
C THR A 191 0.65 9.52 -7.59
N LYS A 192 1.10 8.27 -7.41
CA LYS A 192 0.30 7.13 -6.96
C LYS A 192 0.64 6.68 -5.53
N GLY A 193 1.37 7.51 -4.77
CA GLY A 193 1.76 7.21 -3.38
C GLY A 193 2.63 5.96 -3.23
N ARG A 194 3.38 5.58 -4.27
CA ARG A 194 4.27 4.41 -4.25
C ARG A 194 5.70 4.86 -3.95
N TYR A 195 6.09 4.70 -2.70
CA TYR A 195 7.41 5.07 -2.17
C TYR A 195 8.28 3.83 -1.93
N ARG A 196 9.58 4.04 -1.75
CA ARG A 196 10.53 2.99 -1.40
C ARG A 196 10.74 2.85 0.11
N GLU A 197 10.44 3.91 0.85
CA GLU A 197 10.36 3.93 2.30
C GLU A 197 8.97 4.45 2.71
N PHE A 198 8.25 3.70 3.53
CA PHE A 198 6.95 4.10 4.08
C PHE A 198 6.65 3.35 5.39
N TYR A 199 5.67 3.85 6.15
CA TYR A 199 5.23 3.21 7.40
C TYR A 199 4.23 2.09 7.14
N GLN A 200 4.37 1.02 7.91
CA GLN A 200 3.32 0.04 8.16
C GLN A 200 2.88 0.14 9.62
N CYS A 201 1.61 -0.18 9.86
CA CYS A 201 0.98 -0.22 11.17
C CYS A 201 0.33 -1.59 11.28
N ASP A 202 1.07 -2.56 11.80
CA ASP A 202 0.64 -3.96 11.85
C ASP A 202 0.05 -4.26 13.23
N PHE A 203 -1.02 -5.06 13.25
CA PHE A 203 -1.64 -5.63 14.44
C PHE A 203 -1.82 -7.12 14.18
N ASP A 204 -1.29 -7.96 15.07
CA ASP A 204 -1.30 -9.41 14.89
C ASP A 204 -1.65 -10.10 16.20
N ILE A 205 -2.41 -11.18 16.06
CA ILE A 205 -2.75 -12.10 17.14
C ILE A 205 -2.12 -13.45 16.79
N ALA A 206 -1.07 -13.82 17.52
CA ALA A 206 -0.46 -15.14 17.42
C ALA A 206 -0.89 -16.00 18.61
N GLY A 207 -1.21 -17.27 18.34
CA GLY A 207 -1.62 -18.22 19.35
C GLY A 207 -2.63 -19.24 18.84
N THR A 208 -3.03 -20.16 19.71
CA THR A 208 -4.11 -21.10 19.44
C THR A 208 -5.36 -20.62 20.15
N TYR A 209 -6.40 -20.34 19.37
CA TYR A 209 -7.69 -19.85 19.82
C TYR A 209 -8.81 -20.61 19.12
N ASP A 210 -10.04 -20.40 19.57
CA ASP A 210 -11.22 -20.91 18.89
C ASP A 210 -11.33 -20.32 17.47
N PRO A 211 -11.89 -21.07 16.51
CA PRO A 211 -11.92 -20.68 15.10
C PRO A 211 -12.55 -19.31 14.90
N MET A 212 -11.94 -18.50 14.04
CA MET A 212 -12.43 -17.21 13.54
C MET A 212 -12.64 -16.08 14.58
N LEU A 213 -12.41 -16.33 15.87
CA LEU A 213 -12.55 -15.30 16.90
C LEU A 213 -11.46 -14.20 16.78
N PRO A 214 -10.15 -14.53 16.71
CA PRO A 214 -9.12 -13.51 16.47
C PRO A 214 -9.27 -12.84 15.10
N ASP A 215 -9.69 -13.60 14.09
CA ASP A 215 -9.95 -13.14 12.73
C ASP A 215 -11.02 -12.04 12.73
N ALA A 216 -12.14 -12.26 13.42
CA ALA A 216 -13.21 -11.27 13.59
C ALA A 216 -12.74 -10.04 14.39
N GLU A 217 -11.92 -10.25 15.43
CA GLU A 217 -11.32 -9.15 16.20
C GLU A 217 -10.43 -8.26 15.32
N CYS A 218 -9.64 -8.84 14.41
CA CYS A 218 -8.84 -8.08 13.45
C CYS A 218 -9.71 -7.21 12.53
N VAL A 219 -10.86 -7.72 12.07
CA VAL A 219 -11.83 -6.93 11.28
C VAL A 219 -12.37 -5.78 12.12
N LYS A 220 -12.71 -6.03 13.39
CA LYS A 220 -13.20 -5.00 14.32
C LYS A 220 -12.15 -3.90 14.55
N VAL A 221 -10.89 -4.26 14.82
CA VAL A 221 -9.79 -3.30 15.00
C VAL A 221 -9.66 -2.39 13.79
N VAL A 222 -9.72 -2.96 12.58
CA VAL A 222 -9.65 -2.17 11.34
C VAL A 222 -10.82 -1.21 11.24
N ALA A 223 -12.05 -1.71 11.40
CA ALA A 223 -13.25 -0.87 11.34
C ALA A 223 -13.22 0.28 12.35
N GLU A 224 -12.78 0.02 13.60
CA GLU A 224 -12.64 1.05 14.63
C GLU A 224 -11.57 2.09 14.26
N ILE A 225 -10.42 1.68 13.71
CA ILE A 225 -9.39 2.62 13.24
C ILE A 225 -9.94 3.51 12.13
N LEU A 226 -10.65 2.94 11.15
CA LEU A 226 -11.16 3.72 10.02
C LEU A 226 -12.25 4.70 10.45
N ALA A 227 -13.13 4.28 11.36
CA ALA A 227 -14.13 5.15 11.97
C ALA A 227 -13.47 6.29 12.79
N GLU A 228 -12.47 5.99 13.61
CA GLU A 228 -11.77 6.98 14.44
C GLU A 228 -10.96 7.99 13.60
N LEU A 229 -10.45 7.58 12.44
CA LEU A 229 -9.74 8.46 11.52
C LEU A 229 -10.66 9.41 10.75
N ASP A 230 -11.97 9.16 10.70
CA ASP A 230 -13.00 9.97 10.03
C ASP A 230 -12.62 10.33 8.58
N ILE A 231 -12.34 9.28 7.80
CA ILE A 231 -11.89 9.40 6.40
C ILE A 231 -13.02 9.22 5.38
N GLY A 232 -14.27 9.27 5.84
CA GLY A 232 -15.48 9.00 5.06
C GLY A 232 -15.86 7.51 5.03
N GLU A 233 -16.80 7.18 4.14
CA GLU A 233 -17.30 5.82 3.97
C GLU A 233 -16.20 4.87 3.51
N PHE A 234 -16.20 3.65 4.06
CA PHE A 234 -15.25 2.61 3.71
C PHE A 234 -15.94 1.26 3.59
N VAL A 235 -15.28 0.32 2.90
CA VAL A 235 -15.76 -1.06 2.77
C VAL A 235 -14.59 -2.00 3.07
N VAL A 236 -14.80 -2.95 3.98
CA VAL A 236 -13.83 -4.01 4.28
C VAL A 236 -14.17 -5.25 3.46
N LYS A 237 -13.38 -5.52 2.42
CA LYS A 237 -13.53 -6.73 1.61
C LYS A 237 -12.91 -7.93 2.33
N LEU A 238 -13.69 -8.99 2.50
CA LEU A 238 -13.26 -10.24 3.13
C LEU A 238 -13.28 -11.38 2.12
N ASN A 239 -12.29 -12.26 2.20
CA ASN A 239 -12.23 -13.49 1.41
C ASN A 239 -11.43 -14.54 2.19
N HIS A 240 -11.59 -15.80 1.85
CA HIS A 240 -10.91 -16.91 2.48
C HIS A 240 -10.04 -17.69 1.49
N ARG A 241 -8.78 -17.97 1.89
CA ARG A 241 -7.83 -18.64 0.99
C ARG A 241 -8.30 -20.03 0.56
N LYS A 242 -8.84 -20.83 1.49
CA LYS A 242 -9.34 -22.18 1.15
C LYS A 242 -10.55 -22.14 0.22
N LEU A 243 -11.38 -21.09 0.34
CA LEU A 243 -12.52 -20.90 -0.57
C LEU A 243 -12.02 -20.59 -1.98
N LEU A 244 -11.04 -19.69 -2.12
CA LEU A 244 -10.39 -19.42 -3.39
C LEU A 244 -9.72 -20.68 -3.97
N ASP A 245 -9.03 -21.45 -3.12
CA ASP A 245 -8.38 -22.70 -3.50
C ASP A 245 -9.40 -23.71 -4.05
N GLY A 246 -10.48 -23.95 -3.31
CA GLY A 246 -11.52 -24.89 -3.71
C GLY A 246 -12.36 -24.43 -4.91
N MET A 247 -12.57 -23.12 -5.07
CA MET A 247 -13.25 -22.55 -6.23
C MET A 247 -12.44 -22.76 -7.51
N PHE A 248 -11.13 -22.54 -7.48
CA PHE A 248 -10.27 -22.79 -8.63
C PHE A 248 -10.18 -24.29 -8.96
N GLU A 249 -10.16 -25.15 -7.95
CA GLU A 249 -10.27 -26.60 -8.13
C GLU A 249 -11.60 -26.97 -8.83
N ALA A 250 -12.72 -26.39 -8.40
CA ALA A 250 -14.04 -26.59 -9.01
C ALA A 250 -14.09 -26.16 -10.48
N CYS A 251 -13.44 -25.03 -10.80
CA CYS A 251 -13.36 -24.52 -12.16
C CYS A 251 -12.44 -25.36 -13.07
N GLY A 252 -11.58 -26.21 -12.49
CA GLY A 252 -10.61 -27.05 -13.21
C GLY A 252 -9.24 -26.39 -13.43
N VAL A 253 -8.87 -25.40 -12.62
CA VAL A 253 -7.57 -24.72 -12.74
C VAL A 253 -6.43 -25.69 -12.40
N PRO A 254 -5.43 -25.84 -13.29
CA PRO A 254 -4.26 -26.68 -13.01
C PRO A 254 -3.48 -26.18 -11.78
N ALA A 255 -3.02 -27.12 -10.95
CA ALA A 255 -2.35 -26.80 -9.68
C ALA A 255 -1.06 -25.98 -9.86
N ASP A 256 -0.34 -26.19 -10.97
CA ASP A 256 0.87 -25.44 -11.34
C ASP A 256 0.58 -23.98 -11.75
N LYS A 257 -0.64 -23.70 -12.22
CA LYS A 257 -1.09 -22.35 -12.60
C LYS A 257 -1.80 -21.60 -11.48
N PHE A 258 -2.05 -22.24 -10.34
CA PHE A 258 -2.83 -21.67 -9.25
C PHE A 258 -2.38 -20.25 -8.84
N ARG A 259 -1.08 -20.08 -8.59
CA ARG A 259 -0.52 -18.80 -8.13
C ARG A 259 -0.60 -17.71 -9.20
N THR A 260 -0.34 -18.06 -10.46
CA THR A 260 -0.39 -17.10 -11.55
C THR A 260 -1.82 -16.64 -11.80
N ILE A 261 -2.80 -17.55 -11.74
CA ILE A 261 -4.23 -17.20 -11.86
C ILE A 261 -4.71 -16.35 -10.68
N CYS A 262 -4.30 -16.64 -9.43
CA CYS A 262 -4.58 -15.75 -8.29
C CYS A 262 -4.11 -14.31 -8.55
N SER A 263 -2.91 -14.16 -9.12
CA SER A 263 -2.35 -12.84 -9.47
C SER A 263 -3.15 -12.13 -10.57
N SER A 264 -3.82 -12.84 -11.47
CA SER A 264 -4.79 -12.23 -12.41
C SER A 264 -6.02 -11.75 -11.68
N VAL A 265 -6.63 -12.62 -10.86
CA VAL A 265 -7.89 -12.32 -10.16
C VAL A 265 -7.75 -11.14 -9.20
N ASP A 266 -6.59 -10.97 -8.55
CA ASP A 266 -6.28 -9.81 -7.69
C ASP A 266 -6.37 -8.46 -8.43
N LYS A 267 -6.21 -8.46 -9.77
CA LYS A 267 -6.31 -7.23 -10.58
C LYS A 267 -7.75 -6.77 -10.80
N LEU A 268 -8.77 -7.60 -10.50
CA LEU A 268 -10.19 -7.24 -10.70
C LEU A 268 -10.64 -6.01 -9.93
N ASP A 269 -9.94 -5.64 -8.87
CA ASP A 269 -10.21 -4.40 -8.13
C ASP A 269 -9.91 -3.12 -8.94
N LYS A 270 -9.13 -3.22 -10.02
CA LYS A 270 -8.65 -2.07 -10.81
C LYS A 270 -8.87 -2.24 -12.31
N THR A 271 -9.02 -3.47 -12.76
CA THR A 271 -9.07 -3.86 -14.16
C THR A 271 -10.38 -4.59 -14.44
N PRO A 272 -11.12 -4.23 -15.51
CA PRO A 272 -12.35 -4.90 -15.87
C PRO A 272 -12.16 -6.41 -16.11
N TRP A 273 -13.23 -7.18 -15.91
CA TRP A 273 -13.22 -8.64 -16.09
C TRP A 273 -12.68 -9.07 -17.45
N ASP A 274 -13.07 -8.40 -18.54
CA ASP A 274 -12.67 -8.79 -19.89
C ASP A 274 -11.15 -8.74 -20.11
N GLU A 275 -10.48 -7.75 -19.51
CA GLU A 275 -9.02 -7.64 -19.55
C GLU A 275 -8.34 -8.69 -18.67
N VAL A 276 -8.88 -8.96 -17.48
CA VAL A 276 -8.35 -10.01 -16.59
C VAL A 276 -8.52 -11.40 -17.21
N ARG A 277 -9.67 -11.64 -17.86
CA ARG A 277 -9.95 -12.86 -18.61
C ARG A 277 -8.95 -13.03 -19.75
N LYS A 278 -8.71 -11.96 -20.51
CA LYS A 278 -7.73 -11.97 -21.60
C LYS A 278 -6.32 -12.27 -21.08
N GLU A 279 -5.90 -11.68 -19.97
CA GLU A 279 -4.60 -12.00 -19.34
C GLU A 279 -4.51 -13.48 -18.94
N MET A 280 -5.57 -14.05 -18.36
CA MET A 280 -5.58 -15.48 -17.97
C MET A 280 -5.40 -16.41 -19.16
N ILE A 281 -5.99 -16.08 -20.30
CA ILE A 281 -5.94 -16.90 -21.52
C ILE A 281 -4.64 -16.65 -22.28
N ASP A 282 -4.38 -15.41 -22.67
CA ASP A 282 -3.32 -15.06 -23.62
C ASP A 282 -1.93 -15.11 -22.98
N GLU A 283 -1.80 -14.68 -21.72
CA GLU A 283 -0.50 -14.59 -21.05
C GLU A 283 -0.21 -15.82 -20.17
N LYS A 284 -1.24 -16.37 -19.52
CA LYS A 284 -1.09 -17.49 -18.57
C LYS A 284 -1.48 -18.84 -19.18
N GLY A 285 -2.02 -18.85 -20.40
CA GLY A 285 -2.38 -20.05 -21.15
C GLY A 285 -3.47 -20.87 -20.47
N LEU A 286 -4.41 -20.23 -19.76
CA LEU A 286 -5.57 -20.91 -19.20
C LEU A 286 -6.60 -21.17 -20.30
N ASP A 287 -7.29 -22.29 -20.23
CA ASP A 287 -8.40 -22.58 -21.14
C ASP A 287 -9.54 -21.56 -20.97
N GLY A 288 -10.13 -21.14 -22.08
CA GLY A 288 -11.17 -20.11 -22.09
C GLY A 288 -12.42 -20.51 -21.31
N ALA A 289 -12.83 -21.78 -21.37
CA ALA A 289 -13.99 -22.25 -20.63
C ALA A 289 -13.73 -22.30 -19.11
N ILE A 290 -12.49 -22.60 -18.70
CA ILE A 290 -12.08 -22.51 -17.29
C ILE A 290 -12.12 -21.04 -16.83
N ALA A 291 -11.59 -20.12 -17.65
CA ALA A 291 -11.62 -18.69 -17.34
C ALA A 291 -13.06 -18.17 -17.19
N ASP A 292 -13.99 -18.61 -18.04
CA ASP A 292 -15.41 -18.25 -17.95
C ASP A 292 -16.06 -18.74 -16.66
N LYS A 293 -15.80 -19.99 -16.26
CA LYS A 293 -16.26 -20.55 -14.98
C LYS A 293 -15.73 -19.77 -13.78
N ILE A 294 -14.46 -19.38 -13.78
CA ILE A 294 -13.89 -18.52 -12.73
C ILE A 294 -14.69 -17.22 -12.64
N GLY A 295 -15.01 -16.63 -13.80
CA GLY A 295 -15.80 -15.40 -13.92
C GLY A 295 -17.16 -15.47 -13.24
N GLU A 296 -17.85 -16.61 -13.27
CA GLU A 296 -19.14 -16.79 -12.62
C GLU A 296 -19.06 -16.59 -11.10
N PHE A 297 -17.92 -16.93 -10.49
CA PHE A 297 -17.73 -16.78 -9.05
C PHE A 297 -17.04 -15.46 -8.65
N VAL A 298 -15.94 -15.07 -9.30
CA VAL A 298 -15.12 -13.93 -8.85
C VAL A 298 -15.79 -12.57 -9.06
N ARG A 299 -16.88 -12.51 -9.83
CA ARG A 299 -17.72 -11.32 -10.00
C ARG A 299 -18.80 -11.19 -8.92
N LEU A 300 -18.97 -12.21 -8.07
CA LEU A 300 -19.93 -12.17 -6.98
C LEU A 300 -19.33 -11.40 -5.79
N SER A 301 -20.16 -10.56 -5.18
CA SER A 301 -19.88 -9.91 -3.90
C SER A 301 -21.17 -9.79 -3.13
N GLY A 302 -21.12 -10.01 -1.82
CA GLY A 302 -22.31 -10.09 -0.97
C GLY A 302 -21.92 -10.44 0.47
N GLY A 303 -22.93 -10.62 1.31
CA GLY A 303 -22.77 -10.94 2.73
C GLY A 303 -23.05 -12.41 3.00
N VAL A 304 -23.83 -12.67 4.04
CA VAL A 304 -24.22 -14.03 4.48
C VAL A 304 -25.02 -14.75 3.37
N ASP A 305 -25.83 -14.01 2.62
CA ASP A 305 -26.59 -14.51 1.48
C ASP A 305 -25.70 -15.14 0.39
N LEU A 306 -24.56 -14.51 0.09
CA LEU A 306 -23.59 -15.07 -0.85
C LEU A 306 -22.93 -16.33 -0.28
N VAL A 307 -22.60 -16.34 1.01
CA VAL A 307 -22.02 -17.52 1.66
C VAL A 307 -22.99 -18.71 1.58
N ASP A 308 -24.28 -18.49 1.80
CA ASP A 308 -25.29 -19.54 1.70
C ASP A 308 -25.51 -20.00 0.26
N LYS A 309 -25.48 -19.07 -0.71
CA LYS A 309 -25.50 -19.42 -2.14
C LYS A 309 -24.31 -20.29 -2.54
N LEU A 310 -23.10 -19.95 -2.09
CA LEU A 310 -21.89 -20.73 -2.36
C LEU A 310 -21.92 -22.10 -1.66
N ALA A 311 -22.51 -22.18 -0.47
CA ALA A 311 -22.69 -23.44 0.26
C ALA A 311 -23.64 -24.41 -0.48
N ALA A 312 -24.63 -23.87 -1.20
CA ALA A 312 -25.59 -24.64 -1.98
C ALA A 312 -25.07 -25.02 -3.39
N ASP A 313 -23.91 -24.53 -3.81
CA ASP A 313 -23.36 -24.80 -5.14
C ASP A 313 -22.90 -26.27 -5.28
N GLU A 314 -23.40 -26.95 -6.30
CA GLU A 314 -23.14 -28.37 -6.57
C GLU A 314 -21.67 -28.68 -6.85
N ASN A 315 -20.91 -27.72 -7.38
CA ASN A 315 -19.49 -27.89 -7.68
C ASN A 315 -18.63 -27.68 -6.42
N LEU A 316 -19.01 -26.73 -5.57
CA LEU A 316 -18.25 -26.40 -4.35
C LEU A 316 -18.51 -27.35 -3.19
N LYS A 317 -19.73 -27.88 -3.04
CA LYS A 317 -20.09 -28.75 -1.91
C LYS A 317 -19.27 -30.04 -1.81
N ASN A 318 -18.70 -30.49 -2.94
CA ASN A 318 -17.91 -31.71 -3.02
C ASN A 318 -16.41 -31.45 -2.77
N ILE A 319 -15.99 -30.20 -2.61
CA ILE A 319 -14.58 -29.81 -2.46
C ILE A 319 -14.32 -29.41 -1.01
N LYS A 320 -13.53 -30.24 -0.32
CA LYS A 320 -13.24 -30.09 1.11
C LYS A 320 -12.72 -28.69 1.48
N SER A 321 -11.78 -28.14 0.71
CA SER A 321 -11.21 -26.81 0.96
C SER A 321 -12.25 -25.69 0.83
N ALA A 322 -13.16 -25.79 -0.16
CA ALA A 322 -14.25 -24.85 -0.33
C ALA A 322 -15.22 -24.91 0.86
N VAL A 323 -15.65 -26.11 1.26
CA VAL A 323 -16.56 -26.31 2.40
C VAL A 323 -15.98 -25.73 3.69
N GLU A 324 -14.73 -26.07 4.03
CA GLU A 324 -14.06 -25.51 5.21
C GLU A 324 -13.98 -23.97 5.15
N GLY A 325 -13.68 -23.41 3.97
CA GLY A 325 -13.61 -21.97 3.78
C GLY A 325 -14.96 -21.27 3.91
N ILE A 326 -16.05 -21.90 3.45
CA ILE A 326 -17.43 -21.40 3.57
C ILE A 326 -17.88 -21.43 5.03
N GLU A 327 -17.57 -22.51 5.77
CA GLU A 327 -17.87 -22.63 7.20
C GLU A 327 -17.13 -21.55 8.02
N ASP A 328 -15.82 -21.38 7.79
CA ASP A 328 -15.01 -20.34 8.42
C ASP A 328 -15.57 -18.93 8.11
N MET A 329 -15.95 -18.67 6.85
CA MET A 329 -16.56 -17.38 6.46
C MET A 329 -17.93 -17.15 7.11
N ARG A 330 -18.78 -18.19 7.20
CA ARG A 330 -20.07 -18.09 7.88
C ARG A 330 -19.88 -17.73 9.35
N LEU A 331 -18.97 -18.42 10.04
CA LEU A 331 -18.67 -18.16 11.45
C LEU A 331 -18.08 -16.75 11.65
N LEU A 332 -17.16 -16.33 10.78
CA LEU A 332 -16.61 -14.97 10.79
C LEU A 332 -17.70 -13.91 10.68
N LEU A 333 -18.62 -14.05 9.72
CA LEU A 333 -19.71 -13.09 9.53
C LEU A 333 -20.68 -13.06 10.70
N GLN A 334 -20.92 -14.19 11.38
CA GLN A 334 -21.69 -14.24 12.62
C GLN A 334 -21.01 -13.44 13.74
N TYR A 335 -19.70 -13.60 13.95
CA TYR A 335 -18.97 -12.80 14.92
C TYR A 335 -18.92 -11.32 14.55
N CYS A 336 -18.76 -10.99 13.27
CA CYS A 336 -18.86 -9.61 12.79
C CYS A 336 -20.24 -9.00 13.08
N ALA A 337 -21.31 -9.78 12.99
CA ALA A 337 -22.66 -9.37 13.40
C ALA A 337 -22.72 -8.98 14.88
N VAL A 338 -22.17 -9.84 15.74
CA VAL A 338 -22.12 -9.61 17.19
C VAL A 338 -21.28 -8.37 17.53
N PHE A 339 -20.22 -8.10 16.76
CA PHE A 339 -19.41 -6.89 16.89
C PHE A 339 -20.03 -5.62 16.28
N GLY A 340 -21.23 -5.73 15.71
CA GLY A 340 -21.97 -4.61 15.12
C GLY A 340 -21.35 -4.08 13.82
N LEU A 341 -20.77 -4.96 13.00
CA LEU A 341 -20.06 -4.59 11.76
C LEU A 341 -20.90 -4.73 10.47
N GLN A 342 -22.19 -5.02 10.57
CA GLN A 342 -22.99 -5.41 9.39
C GLN A 342 -23.46 -4.25 8.49
N ASP A 343 -23.46 -3.01 8.97
CA ASP A 343 -24.02 -1.85 8.25
C ASP A 343 -23.28 -0.52 8.56
N GLN A 344 -21.95 -0.55 8.74
CA GLN A 344 -21.14 0.66 8.99
C GLN A 344 -20.36 1.13 7.76
#